data_AF-A0A1W6QX44-F1
#
_entry.id   AF-A0A1W6QX44-F1
#
_cell.length_a   1.000
_cell.length_b   1.000
_cell.length_c   1.000
_cell.angle_alpha   90.00
_cell.angle_beta   90.00
_cell.angle_gamma   90.00
#
_symmetry.space_group_name_H-M   'P 1'
#
loop_
_entity.id
_entity.type
_entity.pdbx_description
1 polymer ?
#
loop_
_entity_poly.entity_id
_entity_poly.type
_entity_poly.pdbx_seq_one_letter_code
_entity_poly.pdbx_strand_id
1 'polypeptide(L)'
;MPTEYARDNLGRYQTDGLSAKDFNKVFDLIRKQQRQNRRNARRTLTPRIMGMRNRELDAFLSLGKKKDGTYFTPEDIRSFNTSRQAHKTKFKSTVPGITYAQLVAQSTSIDIKRANNKVSDGTGIKAATFLGLKHNLALISVNASDESVHQHHRVRIRFEEWDKAVEEIAEDGAKKARIAAELCKGRVSFDCDCGRHQYWYRYMATAGNYAVAPPKEYAFPKIRNPDLTGVACKHVLHAMTRFQSPTWHKAIIIALEKAADQVAFGDDKRKTTTYFKGELAKSLARNRTTTTDQAKAAREYELYLKSQDALGKKLRAKDSATDNVRRLLKKARTTANRKNAELKASRVREAQARAEADALKKALQTQANNLIKFFMSQGMDKAAATAQARSILETQINEARKRKG
;
A
#
# COMPACT_ATOMS: atom_id res chain seq x y z
N MET A 1 -23.59 36.69 -0.15
CA MET A 1 -24.18 36.56 1.20
C MET A 1 -23.90 35.15 1.72
N PRO A 2 -23.33 34.96 2.92
CA PRO A 2 -23.34 33.65 3.56
C PRO A 2 -24.80 33.23 3.71
N THR A 3 -25.20 32.09 3.15
CA THR A 3 -26.52 31.51 3.44
C THR A 3 -26.58 31.26 4.94
N GLU A 4 -27.40 32.05 5.63
CA GLU A 4 -27.62 31.91 7.06
C GLU A 4 -28.53 30.68 7.26
N TYR A 5 -27.94 29.62 7.79
CA TYR A 5 -28.67 28.40 8.12
C TYR A 5 -29.22 28.53 9.54
N ALA A 6 -30.48 28.14 9.72
CA ALA A 6 -31.15 28.20 11.02
C ALA A 6 -30.36 27.47 12.11
N ARG A 7 -30.39 28.03 13.31
CA ARG A 7 -29.76 27.47 14.50
C ARG A 7 -30.76 27.34 15.62
N ASP A 8 -30.58 26.33 16.47
CA ASP A 8 -31.35 26.20 17.70
C ASP A 8 -30.93 27.26 18.74
N ASN A 9 -31.66 27.30 19.86
CA ASN A 9 -31.41 28.22 20.98
C ASN A 9 -30.02 28.03 21.62
N LEU A 10 -29.32 26.93 21.30
CA LEU A 10 -27.97 26.62 21.78
C LEU A 10 -26.90 26.89 20.70
N GLY A 11 -27.28 27.53 19.59
CA GLY A 11 -26.40 27.93 18.50
C GLY A 11 -25.96 26.79 17.59
N ARG A 12 -26.62 25.62 17.62
CA ARG A 12 -26.34 24.47 16.76
C ARG A 12 -27.15 24.56 15.49
N TYR A 13 -26.58 24.15 14.36
CA TYR A 13 -27.30 24.17 13.09
C TYR A 13 -28.45 23.18 13.08
N GLN A 14 -29.62 23.64 12.65
CA GLN A 14 -30.75 22.79 12.29
C GLN A 14 -30.49 22.17 10.92
N THR A 15 -30.68 20.85 10.84
CA THR A 15 -30.36 20.03 9.66
C THR A 15 -31.54 19.25 9.11
N ASP A 16 -32.63 19.15 9.88
CA ASP A 16 -33.89 18.55 9.42
C ASP A 16 -34.46 19.36 8.24
N GLY A 17 -35.00 18.66 7.24
CA GLY A 17 -35.61 19.28 6.06
C GLY A 17 -34.62 19.88 5.05
N LEU A 18 -33.32 19.90 5.33
CA LEU A 18 -32.34 20.45 4.39
C LEU A 18 -32.20 19.60 3.12
N SER A 19 -32.00 20.27 1.98
CA SER A 19 -31.59 19.59 0.75
C SER A 19 -30.22 18.90 0.94
N ALA A 20 -29.94 17.84 0.18
CA ALA A 20 -28.66 17.14 0.25
C ALA A 20 -27.44 18.08 0.04
N LYS A 21 -27.60 19.11 -0.79
CA LYS A 21 -26.56 20.12 -1.05
C LYS A 21 -26.37 21.04 0.15
N ASP A 22 -27.46 21.51 0.76
CA ASP A 22 -27.42 22.43 1.90
C ASP A 22 -26.97 21.73 3.18
N PHE A 23 -27.44 20.50 3.42
CA PHE A 23 -26.91 19.63 4.46
C PHE A 23 -25.38 19.54 4.36
N ASN A 24 -24.86 19.25 3.18
CA ASN A 24 -23.42 19.12 3.00
C ASN A 24 -22.66 20.43 3.26
N LYS A 25 -23.23 21.59 2.86
CA LYS A 25 -22.67 22.91 3.14
C LYS A 25 -22.65 23.20 4.64
N VAL A 26 -23.75 22.94 5.35
CA VAL A 26 -23.84 23.10 6.82
C VAL A 26 -22.77 22.28 7.52
N PHE A 27 -22.59 21.01 7.14
CA PHE A 27 -21.54 20.19 7.75
C PHE A 27 -20.11 20.61 7.36
N ASP A 28 -19.92 21.31 6.24
CA ASP A 28 -18.63 21.94 5.92
C ASP A 28 -18.36 23.14 6.83
N LEU A 29 -19.40 23.92 7.21
CA LEU A 29 -19.30 24.97 8.23
C LEU A 29 -19.01 24.38 9.62
N ILE A 30 -19.75 23.35 10.04
CA ILE A 30 -19.52 22.64 11.31
C ILE A 30 -18.08 22.15 11.37
N ARG A 31 -17.57 21.53 10.30
CA ARG A 31 -16.19 21.05 10.24
C ARG A 31 -15.17 22.19 10.29
N LYS A 32 -15.46 23.34 9.70
CA LYS A 32 -14.61 24.54 9.80
C LYS A 32 -14.53 25.03 11.25
N GLN A 33 -15.67 25.09 11.94
CA GLN A 33 -15.74 25.46 13.36
C GLN A 33 -15.02 24.44 14.26
N GLN A 34 -15.26 23.14 14.05
CA GLN A 34 -14.55 22.08 14.77
C GLN A 34 -13.04 22.17 14.58
N ARG A 35 -12.56 22.47 13.36
CA ARG A 35 -11.13 22.68 13.10
C ARG A 35 -10.57 23.88 13.86
N GLN A 36 -11.30 24.99 13.92
CA GLN A 36 -10.90 26.16 14.72
C GLN A 36 -10.79 25.79 16.21
N ASN A 37 -11.80 25.11 16.76
CA ASN A 37 -11.78 24.64 18.14
C ASN A 37 -10.59 23.69 18.41
N ARG A 38 -10.26 22.83 17.45
CA ARG A 38 -9.12 21.90 17.56
C ARG A 38 -7.75 22.58 17.48
N ARG A 39 -7.61 23.69 16.74
CA ARG A 39 -6.36 24.47 16.71
C ARG A 39 -6.04 25.08 18.07
N ASN A 40 -7.06 25.44 18.83
CA ASN A 40 -6.92 26.02 20.16
C ASN A 40 -6.92 24.96 21.27
N ALA A 41 -6.92 23.67 20.92
CA ALA A 41 -6.94 22.59 21.90
C ALA A 41 -5.62 22.57 22.68
N ARG A 42 -5.71 22.73 24.00
CA ARG A 42 -4.59 22.64 24.93
C ARG A 42 -4.49 21.23 25.51
N ARG A 43 -3.35 20.93 26.15
CA ARG A 43 -3.13 19.67 26.89
C ARG A 43 -3.21 18.41 26.02
N THR A 44 -2.89 18.49 24.72
CA THR A 44 -2.93 17.34 23.81
C THR A 44 -1.66 16.51 23.91
N LEU A 45 -1.80 15.18 23.86
CA LEU A 45 -0.64 14.29 23.89
C LEU A 45 -0.14 14.03 22.47
N THR A 46 0.93 14.73 22.08
CA THR A 46 1.51 14.65 20.72
C THR A 46 2.49 13.48 20.59
N PRO A 47 2.84 13.05 19.36
CA PRO A 47 3.86 12.01 19.16
C PRO A 47 5.23 12.36 19.76
N ARG A 48 5.58 13.65 19.80
CA ARG A 48 6.82 14.13 20.42
C ARG A 48 6.77 13.92 21.93
N ILE A 49 5.69 14.35 22.60
CA ILE A 49 5.53 14.19 24.05
C ILE A 49 5.49 12.70 24.44
N MET A 50 4.84 11.83 23.64
CA MET A 50 4.84 10.38 23.88
C MET A 50 6.21 9.71 23.66
N GLY A 51 7.07 10.30 22.81
CA GLY A 51 8.38 9.74 22.47
C GLY A 51 9.49 10.14 23.43
N MET A 52 9.24 11.11 24.31
CA MET A 52 10.19 11.55 25.33
C MET A 52 10.28 10.48 26.42
N ARG A 53 11.37 9.70 26.38
CA ARG A 53 11.72 8.67 27.36
C ARG A 53 12.24 9.33 28.65
N ASN A 54 11.35 9.93 29.43
CA ASN A 54 11.64 10.77 30.61
C ASN A 54 12.10 12.19 30.17
N ARG A 55 11.86 13.31 30.87
CA ARG A 55 11.95 13.52 32.32
C ARG A 55 11.57 14.96 32.72
N GLU A 56 10.45 15.51 32.24
CA GLU A 56 9.99 16.82 32.72
C GLU A 56 8.64 16.64 33.41
N LEU A 57 8.62 16.77 34.75
CA LEU A 57 7.40 16.77 35.56
C LEU A 57 6.36 17.74 34.97
N ASP A 58 6.84 18.89 34.50
CA ASP A 58 6.05 19.94 33.86
C ASP A 58 5.36 19.46 32.58
N ALA A 59 5.99 18.58 31.79
CA ALA A 59 5.36 18.01 30.62
C ALA A 59 4.16 17.14 31.00
N PHE A 60 4.22 16.39 32.11
CA PHE A 60 3.10 15.59 32.61
C PHE A 60 2.01 16.44 33.26
N LEU A 61 2.37 17.45 34.05
CA LEU A 61 1.43 18.41 34.63
C LEU A 61 0.66 19.17 33.54
N SER A 62 1.31 19.50 32.43
CA SER A 62 0.70 20.17 31.28
C SER A 62 -0.39 19.34 30.59
N LEU A 63 -0.38 18.01 30.75
CA LEU A 63 -1.40 17.11 30.19
C LEU A 63 -2.74 17.16 30.94
N GLY A 64 -2.76 17.77 32.12
CA GLY A 64 -3.92 17.92 32.99
C GLY A 64 -4.23 16.66 33.78
N LYS A 65 -5.48 16.55 34.23
CA LYS A 65 -5.96 15.44 35.06
C LYS A 65 -6.65 14.36 34.23
N LYS A 66 -6.55 13.12 34.69
CA LYS A 66 -7.34 11.95 34.30
C LYS A 66 -8.81 12.15 34.70
N LYS A 67 -9.67 11.21 34.31
CA LYS A 67 -11.11 11.25 34.64
C LYS A 67 -11.38 11.18 36.15
N ASP A 68 -10.51 10.50 36.89
CA ASP A 68 -10.58 10.33 38.35
C ASP A 68 -9.99 11.53 39.13
N GLY A 69 -9.51 12.57 38.43
CA GLY A 69 -8.93 13.76 39.05
C GLY A 69 -7.42 13.65 39.36
N THR A 70 -6.79 12.49 39.13
CA THR A 70 -5.34 12.29 39.30
C THR A 70 -4.55 12.85 38.11
N TYR A 71 -3.26 13.16 38.28
CA TYR A 71 -2.40 13.57 37.16
C TYR A 71 -1.93 12.36 36.34
N PHE A 72 -1.59 12.61 35.07
CA PHE A 72 -0.93 11.59 34.26
C PHE A 72 0.46 11.29 34.80
N THR A 73 0.80 10.01 34.87
CA THR A 73 2.10 9.52 35.35
C THR A 73 2.97 9.06 34.18
N PRO A 74 4.29 8.89 34.40
CA PRO A 74 5.18 8.28 33.41
C PRO A 74 4.71 6.88 32.96
N GLU A 75 4.12 6.09 33.85
CA GLU A 75 3.56 4.76 33.59
C GLU A 75 2.41 4.85 32.59
N ASP A 76 1.51 5.82 32.74
CA ASP A 76 0.42 6.03 31.78
C ASP A 76 0.97 6.29 30.38
N ILE A 77 2.01 7.13 30.26
CA ILE A 77 2.60 7.45 28.95
C ILE A 77 3.29 6.22 28.33
N ARG A 78 3.96 5.39 29.15
CA ARG A 78 4.50 4.11 28.70
C ARG A 78 3.39 3.21 28.17
N SER A 79 2.29 3.07 28.91
CA SER A 79 1.12 2.30 28.49
C SER A 79 0.53 2.82 27.18
N PHE A 80 0.35 4.14 27.05
CA PHE A 80 -0.15 4.76 25.82
C PHE A 80 0.76 4.50 24.61
N ASN A 81 2.07 4.55 24.80
CA ASN A 81 3.01 4.23 23.73
C ASN A 81 2.93 2.75 23.35
N THR A 82 2.80 1.83 24.32
CA THR A 82 2.57 0.41 24.05
C THR A 82 1.29 0.19 23.24
N SER A 83 0.15 0.75 23.67
CA SER A 83 -1.12 0.68 22.95
C SER A 83 -1.01 1.26 21.53
N ARG A 84 -0.31 2.38 21.36
CA ARG A 84 -0.02 2.99 20.06
C ARG A 84 0.79 2.06 19.15
N GLN A 85 1.85 1.44 19.65
CA GLN A 85 2.67 0.53 18.84
C GLN A 85 1.87 -0.73 18.48
N ALA A 86 1.12 -1.30 19.42
CA ALA A 86 0.24 -2.45 19.16
C ALA A 86 -0.80 -2.14 18.07
N HIS A 87 -1.49 -0.99 18.18
CA HIS A 87 -2.43 -0.54 17.16
C HIS A 87 -1.74 -0.33 15.81
N LYS A 88 -0.56 0.30 15.79
CA LYS A 88 0.21 0.49 14.57
C LYS A 88 0.55 -0.86 13.93
N THR A 89 1.06 -1.83 14.67
CA THR A 89 1.38 -3.16 14.12
C THR A 89 0.14 -3.86 13.56
N LYS A 90 -1.01 -3.75 14.25
CA LYS A 90 -2.26 -4.39 13.82
C LYS A 90 -2.89 -3.78 12.59
N PHE A 91 -2.80 -2.46 12.41
CA PHE A 91 -3.48 -1.71 11.36
C PHE A 91 -2.55 -1.05 10.34
N LYS A 92 -1.23 -1.23 10.45
CA LYS A 92 -0.27 -0.67 9.48
C LYS A 92 -0.50 -1.34 8.14
N SER A 93 -1.16 -0.60 7.26
CA SER A 93 -1.33 -0.96 5.86
C SER A 93 -0.56 0.05 5.01
N THR A 94 0.30 -0.46 4.13
CA THR A 94 0.91 0.34 3.06
C THR A 94 -0.15 0.87 2.09
N VAL A 95 -1.25 0.13 1.96
CA VAL A 95 -2.42 0.49 1.16
C VAL A 95 -3.42 1.26 2.03
N PRO A 96 -3.95 2.41 1.59
CA PRO A 96 -5.01 3.11 2.31
C PRO A 96 -6.29 2.28 2.50
N GLY A 97 -7.03 2.60 3.56
CA GLY A 97 -8.36 2.07 3.82
C GLY A 97 -8.40 0.73 4.58
N ILE A 98 -9.60 0.42 5.06
CA ILE A 98 -9.96 -0.77 5.81
C ILE A 98 -11.13 -1.47 5.13
N THR A 99 -11.18 -2.80 5.14
CA THR A 99 -12.29 -3.55 4.54
C THR A 99 -13.51 -3.58 5.46
N TYR A 100 -14.70 -3.81 4.90
CA TYR A 100 -15.93 -3.93 5.69
C TYR A 100 -15.83 -5.02 6.77
N ALA A 101 -15.33 -6.20 6.40
CA ALA A 101 -15.18 -7.33 7.32
C ALA A 101 -14.24 -6.99 8.48
N GLN A 102 -13.08 -6.38 8.18
CA GLN A 102 -12.12 -5.96 9.21
C GLN A 102 -12.71 -4.88 10.14
N LEU A 103 -13.37 -3.87 9.56
CA LEU A 103 -14.02 -2.77 10.29
C LEU A 103 -15.01 -3.30 11.33
N VAL A 104 -15.89 -4.21 10.90
CA VAL A 104 -16.92 -4.79 11.77
C VAL A 104 -16.31 -5.73 12.80
N ALA A 105 -15.42 -6.63 12.38
CA ALA A 105 -14.79 -7.61 13.26
C ALA A 105 -14.04 -6.95 14.44
N GLN A 106 -13.41 -5.80 14.18
CA GLN A 106 -12.56 -5.12 15.16
C GLN A 106 -13.25 -3.96 15.88
N SER A 107 -14.51 -3.68 15.57
CA SER A 107 -15.32 -2.68 16.29
C SER A 107 -15.87 -3.23 17.60
N THR A 108 -16.23 -2.34 18.53
CA THR A 108 -16.76 -2.77 19.82
C THR A 108 -18.17 -3.33 19.66
N SER A 109 -18.51 -4.35 20.46
CA SER A 109 -19.84 -4.97 20.42
C SER A 109 -20.95 -3.98 20.75
N ILE A 110 -20.70 -3.03 21.67
CA ILE A 110 -21.66 -1.98 22.02
C ILE A 110 -21.91 -1.01 20.84
N ASP A 111 -20.88 -0.61 20.08
CA ASP A 111 -21.07 0.23 18.91
C ASP A 111 -21.85 -0.48 17.80
N ILE A 112 -21.67 -1.79 17.65
CA ILE A 112 -22.41 -2.62 16.70
C ILE A 112 -23.87 -2.77 17.14
N LYS A 113 -24.15 -3.03 18.42
CA LYS A 113 -25.53 -3.07 18.95
C LYS A 113 -26.24 -1.74 18.73
N ARG A 114 -25.56 -0.61 18.98
CA ARG A 114 -26.08 0.74 18.73
C ARG A 114 -26.33 1.01 17.25
N ALA A 115 -25.40 0.62 16.38
CA ALA A 115 -25.58 0.73 14.92
C ALA A 115 -26.80 -0.08 14.43
N ASN A 116 -27.08 -1.22 15.06
CA ASN A 116 -28.21 -2.09 14.77
C ASN A 116 -29.51 -1.71 15.47
N ASN A 117 -29.52 -0.64 16.27
CA ASN A 117 -30.66 -0.25 17.11
C ASN A 117 -31.14 -1.38 18.07
N LYS A 118 -30.21 -2.19 18.59
CA LYS A 118 -30.48 -3.30 19.53
C LYS A 118 -30.15 -2.94 20.98
N VAL A 119 -30.37 -1.68 21.35
CA VAL A 119 -30.12 -1.13 22.69
C VAL A 119 -31.38 -0.44 23.18
N SER A 120 -31.65 -0.52 24.47
CA SER A 120 -32.82 0.11 25.12
C SER A 120 -32.54 1.53 25.64
N ASP A 121 -31.28 1.97 25.64
CA ASP A 121 -30.83 3.26 26.18
C ASP A 121 -31.11 4.46 25.25
N GLY A 122 -31.90 4.28 24.19
CA GLY A 122 -32.18 5.34 23.21
C GLY A 122 -30.99 5.72 22.34
N THR A 123 -29.83 5.03 22.44
CA THR A 123 -28.62 5.37 21.67
C THR A 123 -28.53 4.68 20.31
N GLY A 124 -29.56 3.94 19.91
CA GLY A 124 -29.59 3.26 18.63
C GLY A 124 -29.77 4.18 17.42
N ILE A 125 -29.33 3.72 16.25
CA ILE A 125 -29.48 4.46 14.98
C ILE A 125 -30.71 3.96 14.23
N LYS A 126 -31.60 4.88 13.88
CA LYS A 126 -32.85 4.55 13.18
C LYS A 126 -32.70 4.52 11.67
N ALA A 127 -31.90 5.43 11.11
CA ALA A 127 -31.85 5.63 9.66
C ALA A 127 -30.54 6.22 9.16
N ALA A 128 -30.19 5.90 7.92
CA ALA A 128 -29.21 6.62 7.13
C ALA A 128 -29.65 6.79 5.68
N THR A 129 -29.23 7.89 5.07
CA THR A 129 -29.54 8.27 3.69
C THR A 129 -28.24 8.55 2.94
N PHE A 130 -28.05 7.87 1.80
CA PHE A 130 -26.95 8.16 0.88
C PHE A 130 -27.31 9.41 0.08
N LEU A 131 -26.63 10.52 0.34
CA LEU A 131 -26.97 11.85 -0.20
C LEU A 131 -26.36 12.12 -1.56
N GLY A 132 -25.17 11.55 -1.82
CA GLY A 132 -24.42 11.84 -3.03
C GLY A 132 -22.97 11.40 -2.98
N LEU A 133 -22.27 11.64 -4.08
CA LEU A 133 -20.85 11.33 -4.28
C LEU A 133 -20.09 12.60 -4.69
N LYS A 134 -18.84 12.70 -4.25
CA LYS A 134 -17.85 13.66 -4.73
C LYS A 134 -16.68 12.86 -5.26
N HIS A 135 -16.69 12.54 -6.57
CA HIS A 135 -15.78 11.54 -7.13
C HIS A 135 -15.90 10.23 -6.32
N ASN A 136 -14.81 9.73 -5.73
CA ASN A 136 -14.77 8.53 -4.90
C ASN A 136 -15.24 8.70 -3.45
N LEU A 137 -15.72 9.90 -3.06
CA LEU A 137 -16.14 10.21 -1.69
C LEU A 137 -17.67 10.24 -1.56
N ALA A 138 -18.24 9.20 -0.97
CA ALA A 138 -19.64 9.13 -0.59
C ALA A 138 -19.96 10.06 0.59
N LEU A 139 -21.13 10.70 0.50
CA LEU A 139 -21.70 11.58 1.52
C LEU A 139 -23.00 10.96 2.04
N ILE A 140 -23.04 10.71 3.34
CA ILE A 140 -24.15 10.03 4.00
C ILE A 140 -24.64 10.89 5.14
N SER A 141 -25.96 11.09 5.23
CA SER A 141 -26.61 11.58 6.43
C SER A 141 -27.05 10.39 7.27
N VAL A 142 -26.70 10.39 8.55
CA VAL A 142 -27.15 9.39 9.51
C VAL A 142 -27.97 10.12 10.57
N ASN A 143 -29.18 9.63 10.84
CA ASN A 143 -29.99 10.15 11.93
C ASN A 143 -29.23 9.94 13.24
N ALA A 144 -29.18 10.99 14.05
CA ALA A 144 -28.67 10.84 15.37
C ALA A 144 -29.64 10.00 16.20
N SER A 145 -29.14 9.45 17.31
CA SER A 145 -29.96 8.70 18.25
C SER A 145 -30.83 9.62 19.10
N ASP A 146 -31.82 9.08 19.80
CA ASP A 146 -32.76 9.89 20.60
C ASP A 146 -32.05 10.62 21.76
N GLU A 147 -30.98 10.02 22.31
CA GLU A 147 -30.13 10.67 23.33
C GLU A 147 -29.22 11.79 22.75
N SER A 148 -29.13 11.90 21.42
CA SER A 148 -28.21 12.84 20.80
C SER A 148 -28.73 14.27 20.86
N VAL A 149 -27.81 15.19 21.11
CA VAL A 149 -28.07 16.63 21.09
C VAL A 149 -28.09 17.24 19.67
N HIS A 150 -27.77 16.43 18.66
CA HIS A 150 -27.78 16.79 17.23
C HIS A 150 -28.85 15.99 16.51
N GLN A 151 -29.46 16.54 15.45
CA GLN A 151 -30.45 15.84 14.62
C GLN A 151 -29.81 14.78 13.70
N HIS A 152 -28.69 15.12 13.08
CA HIS A 152 -28.00 14.27 12.13
C HIS A 152 -26.48 14.31 12.32
N HIS A 153 -25.81 13.30 11.77
CA HIS A 153 -24.37 13.26 11.57
C HIS A 153 -24.05 13.01 10.10
N ARG A 154 -22.98 13.63 9.60
CA ARG A 154 -22.42 13.38 8.28
C ARG A 154 -21.29 12.34 8.37
N VAL A 155 -21.52 11.20 7.72
CA VAL A 155 -20.48 10.21 7.45
C VAL A 155 -19.95 10.44 6.04
N ARG A 156 -18.62 10.39 5.89
CA ARG A 156 -17.93 10.47 4.61
C ARG A 156 -17.14 9.17 4.43
N ILE A 157 -17.35 8.49 3.32
CA ILE A 157 -16.67 7.22 3.00
C ILE A 157 -15.98 7.39 1.64
N ARG A 158 -14.67 7.20 1.60
CA ARG A 158 -13.89 7.22 0.37
C ARG A 158 -13.59 5.80 -0.05
N PHE A 159 -13.93 5.45 -1.28
CA PHE A 159 -13.57 4.17 -1.88
C PHE A 159 -12.15 4.26 -2.43
N GLU A 160 -11.22 3.49 -1.87
CA GLU A 160 -9.81 3.56 -2.26
C GLU A 160 -9.54 2.82 -3.58
N GLU A 161 -10.43 1.91 -3.98
CA GLU A 161 -10.34 1.12 -5.21
C GLU A 161 -11.27 1.67 -6.31
N TRP A 162 -11.64 2.95 -6.22
CA TRP A 162 -12.59 3.58 -7.14
C TRP A 162 -12.12 3.55 -8.59
N ASP A 163 -10.88 3.98 -8.85
CA ASP A 163 -10.35 4.10 -10.23
C ASP A 163 -10.29 2.73 -10.91
N LYS A 164 -9.85 1.71 -10.18
CA LYS A 164 -9.89 0.32 -10.64
C LYS A 164 -11.31 -0.13 -10.98
N ALA A 165 -12.30 0.20 -10.14
CA ALA A 165 -13.69 -0.14 -10.40
C ALA A 165 -14.28 0.62 -11.61
N VAL A 166 -13.77 1.82 -11.92
CA VAL A 166 -14.13 2.56 -13.14
C VAL A 166 -13.57 1.89 -14.39
N GLU A 167 -12.33 1.38 -14.33
CA GLU A 167 -11.76 0.60 -15.44
C GLU A 167 -12.54 -0.71 -15.66
N GLU A 168 -12.78 -1.47 -14.60
CA GLU A 168 -13.48 -2.77 -14.68
C GLU A 168 -14.94 -2.62 -15.16
N ILE A 169 -15.62 -1.51 -14.84
CA ILE A 169 -17.02 -1.32 -15.27
C ILE A 169 -17.13 -0.94 -16.75
N ALA A 170 -16.06 -0.40 -17.32
CA ALA A 170 -15.99 0.02 -18.72
C ALA A 170 -15.80 -1.17 -19.69
N GLU A 171 -15.40 -2.34 -19.18
CA GLU A 171 -15.20 -3.54 -19.99
C GLU A 171 -16.52 -4.11 -20.54
N ASP A 172 -16.46 -4.65 -21.76
CA ASP A 172 -17.60 -5.33 -22.38
C ASP A 172 -18.03 -6.55 -21.55
N GLY A 173 -19.33 -6.65 -21.25
CA GLY A 173 -19.88 -7.73 -20.43
C GLY A 173 -19.57 -7.62 -18.92
N ALA A 174 -19.09 -6.46 -18.45
CA ALA A 174 -18.80 -6.22 -17.04
C ALA A 174 -19.96 -6.59 -16.12
N LYS A 175 -19.67 -7.37 -15.06
CA LYS A 175 -20.65 -7.76 -14.03
C LYS A 175 -20.84 -6.60 -13.04
N LYS A 176 -21.48 -5.51 -13.47
CA LYS A 176 -21.63 -4.23 -12.73
C LYS A 176 -22.07 -4.39 -11.27
N ALA A 177 -23.04 -5.25 -11.01
CA ALA A 177 -23.53 -5.52 -9.65
C ALA A 177 -22.46 -6.16 -8.73
N ARG A 178 -21.59 -7.01 -9.29
CA ARG A 178 -20.47 -7.62 -8.57
C ARG A 178 -19.39 -6.59 -8.29
N ILE A 179 -19.00 -5.80 -9.29
CA ILE A 179 -17.98 -4.74 -9.15
C ILE A 179 -18.38 -3.76 -8.03
N ALA A 180 -19.63 -3.26 -8.05
CA ALA A 180 -20.10 -2.35 -7.00
C ALA A 180 -20.14 -3.01 -5.61
N ALA A 181 -20.51 -4.29 -5.52
CA ALA A 181 -20.51 -5.02 -4.26
C ALA A 181 -19.10 -5.27 -3.72
N GLU A 182 -18.15 -5.58 -4.60
CA GLU A 182 -16.73 -5.75 -4.26
C GLU A 182 -16.13 -4.42 -3.80
N LEU A 183 -16.40 -3.31 -4.51
CA LEU A 183 -15.97 -1.97 -4.11
C LEU A 183 -16.51 -1.56 -2.73
N CYS A 184 -17.78 -1.85 -2.44
CA CYS A 184 -18.41 -1.52 -1.15
C CYS A 184 -17.93 -2.43 0.02
N LYS A 185 -17.38 -3.61 -0.28
CA LYS A 185 -16.75 -4.51 0.71
C LYS A 185 -15.26 -4.27 0.86
N GLY A 186 -14.65 -3.75 -0.20
CA GLY A 186 -13.23 -3.48 -0.37
C GLY A 186 -12.72 -2.37 0.54
N ARG A 187 -11.60 -1.78 0.16
CA ARG A 187 -10.90 -0.83 1.03
C ARG A 187 -11.58 0.52 1.02
N VAL A 188 -11.97 0.97 2.22
CA VAL A 188 -12.55 2.29 2.42
C VAL A 188 -11.81 3.09 3.47
N SER A 189 -11.68 4.40 3.27
CA SER A 189 -11.39 5.33 4.35
C SER A 189 -12.67 6.02 4.78
N PHE A 190 -12.79 6.41 6.05
CA PHE A 190 -13.97 7.12 6.51
C PHE A 190 -13.68 8.29 7.46
N ASP A 191 -14.71 9.12 7.64
CA ASP A 191 -14.81 10.17 8.64
C ASP A 191 -16.26 10.32 9.10
N CYS A 192 -16.45 10.70 10.36
CA CYS A 192 -17.75 11.08 10.90
C CYS A 192 -17.58 12.28 11.83
N ASP A 193 -18.45 13.28 11.73
CA ASP A 193 -18.40 14.50 12.55
C ASP A 193 -18.76 14.25 14.04
N CYS A 194 -19.37 13.11 14.36
CA CYS A 194 -19.82 12.82 15.72
C CYS A 194 -18.67 12.82 16.74
N GLY A 195 -18.97 13.21 17.98
CA GLY A 195 -17.96 13.29 19.05
C GLY A 195 -17.23 11.96 19.28
N ARG A 196 -17.93 10.81 19.22
CA ARG A 196 -17.29 9.50 19.41
C ARG A 196 -16.21 9.24 18.35
N HIS A 197 -16.46 9.53 17.07
CA HIS A 197 -15.41 9.41 16.05
C HIS A 197 -14.31 10.46 16.25
N GLN A 198 -14.67 11.74 16.42
CA GLN A 198 -13.70 12.83 16.52
C GLN A 198 -12.75 12.70 17.71
N TYR A 199 -13.19 12.17 18.84
CA TYR A 199 -12.40 12.10 20.08
C TYR A 199 -11.87 10.69 20.43
N TRP A 200 -12.44 9.62 19.86
CA TRP A 200 -11.99 8.25 20.16
C TRP A 200 -11.27 7.59 18.98
N TYR A 201 -11.85 7.66 17.78
CA TYR A 201 -11.45 6.82 16.65
C TYR A 201 -10.64 7.55 15.58
N ARG A 202 -10.71 8.88 15.50
CA ARG A 202 -10.05 9.64 14.44
C ARG A 202 -8.52 9.55 14.49
N TYR A 203 -7.94 9.48 15.68
CA TYR A 203 -6.52 9.16 15.87
C TYR A 203 -6.20 7.76 15.31
N MET A 204 -7.00 6.77 15.65
CA MET A 204 -6.83 5.37 15.23
C MET A 204 -6.94 5.23 13.72
N ALA A 205 -7.92 5.89 13.10
CA ALA A 205 -8.09 5.96 11.66
C ALA A 205 -6.90 6.62 10.95
N THR A 206 -6.32 7.64 11.57
CA THR A 206 -5.10 8.28 11.05
C THR A 206 -3.91 7.33 11.16
N ALA A 207 -3.73 6.66 12.30
CA ALA A 207 -2.63 5.74 12.55
C ALA A 207 -2.72 4.46 11.69
N GLY A 208 -3.93 3.98 11.40
CA GLY A 208 -4.20 2.81 10.57
C GLY A 208 -4.37 3.11 9.08
N ASN A 209 -4.12 4.34 8.63
CA ASN A 209 -4.22 4.74 7.22
C ASN A 209 -5.62 4.57 6.59
N TYR A 210 -6.70 4.68 7.36
CA TYR A 210 -8.10 4.59 6.89
C TYR A 210 -8.93 5.85 7.23
N ALA A 211 -8.28 6.97 7.54
CA ALA A 211 -8.95 8.25 7.75
C ALA A 211 -9.15 9.03 6.45
N VAL A 212 -10.36 9.57 6.25
CA VAL A 212 -10.57 10.60 5.22
C VAL A 212 -9.94 11.91 5.70
N ALA A 213 -8.78 12.23 5.12
CA ALA A 213 -8.06 13.47 5.32
C ALA A 213 -8.49 14.56 4.31
N PRO A 214 -8.30 15.86 4.63
CA PRO A 214 -7.92 16.43 5.94
C PRO A 214 -9.09 16.45 6.95
N PRO A 215 -8.88 16.73 8.26
CA PRO A 215 -7.60 16.74 8.93
C PRO A 215 -7.12 15.31 9.22
N LYS A 216 -5.85 15.15 9.56
CA LYS A 216 -5.31 13.97 10.24
C LYS A 216 -5.23 14.29 11.73
N GLU A 217 -5.45 13.31 12.60
CA GLU A 217 -5.34 13.48 14.05
C GLU A 217 -4.09 12.76 14.56
N TYR A 218 -3.18 13.52 15.15
CA TYR A 218 -1.94 13.01 15.71
C TYR A 218 -1.94 13.06 17.24
N ALA A 219 -2.89 13.76 17.85
CA ALA A 219 -3.03 13.79 19.29
C ALA A 219 -3.66 12.49 19.78
N PHE A 220 -2.97 11.83 20.71
CA PHE A 220 -3.42 10.57 21.30
C PHE A 220 -4.64 10.79 22.20
N PRO A 221 -5.68 9.95 22.12
CA PRO A 221 -6.95 10.11 22.83
C PRO A 221 -6.89 9.69 24.31
N LYS A 222 -5.93 10.23 25.07
CA LYS A 222 -5.55 9.79 26.43
C LYS A 222 -6.69 9.75 27.47
N ILE A 223 -7.75 10.53 27.30
CA ILE A 223 -8.90 10.57 28.22
C ILE A 223 -10.04 9.67 27.73
N ARG A 224 -10.27 9.66 26.42
CA ARG A 224 -11.48 9.10 25.83
C ARG A 224 -11.29 7.65 25.40
N ASN A 225 -10.12 7.31 24.88
CA ASN A 225 -9.78 5.95 24.45
C ASN A 225 -8.29 5.64 24.71
N PRO A 226 -7.85 5.58 25.99
CA PRO A 226 -6.45 5.35 26.34
C PRO A 226 -5.89 4.03 25.81
N ASP A 227 -6.73 3.00 25.68
CA ASP A 227 -6.32 1.66 25.26
C ASP A 227 -6.46 1.43 23.74
N LEU A 228 -6.91 2.45 22.99
CA LEU A 228 -7.17 2.36 21.55
C LEU A 228 -8.05 1.15 21.17
N THR A 229 -9.16 0.96 21.88
CA THR A 229 -10.13 -0.11 21.60
C THR A 229 -11.14 0.32 20.53
N GLY A 230 -11.69 -0.65 19.78
CA GLY A 230 -12.66 -0.41 18.70
C GLY A 230 -12.03 0.14 17.41
N VAL A 231 -12.85 0.46 16.42
CA VAL A 231 -12.37 1.02 15.13
C VAL A 231 -13.29 2.13 14.62
N ALA A 232 -14.61 1.95 14.76
CA ALA A 232 -15.59 2.88 14.25
C ALA A 232 -16.73 3.16 15.23
N CYS A 233 -17.35 4.33 15.06
CA CYS A 233 -18.57 4.68 15.78
C CYS A 233 -19.79 4.02 15.13
N LYS A 234 -20.90 3.98 15.89
CA LYS A 234 -22.21 3.49 15.41
C LYS A 234 -22.65 4.07 14.05
N HIS A 235 -22.38 5.34 13.77
CA HIS A 235 -22.79 5.98 12.50
C HIS A 235 -22.05 5.41 11.29
N VAL A 236 -20.73 5.22 11.41
CA VAL A 236 -19.91 4.64 10.33
C VAL A 236 -20.29 3.19 10.11
N LEU A 237 -20.46 2.41 11.19
CA LEU A 237 -20.89 1.01 11.11
C LEU A 237 -22.24 0.88 10.41
N HIS A 238 -23.23 1.68 10.83
CA HIS A 238 -24.54 1.68 10.22
C HIS A 238 -24.45 2.04 8.72
N ALA A 239 -23.77 3.13 8.37
CA ALA A 239 -23.58 3.54 6.97
C ALA A 239 -22.89 2.46 6.12
N MET A 240 -21.82 1.83 6.63
CA MET A 240 -21.11 0.76 5.94
C MET A 240 -21.95 -0.52 5.76
N THR A 241 -22.83 -0.83 6.72
CA THR A 241 -23.80 -1.92 6.56
C THR A 241 -24.85 -1.58 5.50
N ARG A 242 -25.30 -0.32 5.39
CA ARG A 242 -26.18 0.12 4.29
C ARG A 242 -25.53 -0.04 2.91
N PHE A 243 -24.22 0.20 2.81
CA PHE A 243 -23.45 -0.04 1.59
C PHE A 243 -23.40 -1.50 1.15
N GLN A 244 -23.78 -2.46 1.99
CA GLN A 244 -23.90 -3.87 1.57
C GLN A 244 -25.22 -4.16 0.84
N SER A 245 -26.12 -3.18 0.75
CA SER A 245 -27.43 -3.36 0.13
C SER A 245 -27.40 -3.15 -1.39
N PRO A 246 -28.13 -3.96 -2.17
CA PRO A 246 -28.24 -3.76 -3.62
C PRO A 246 -28.78 -2.38 -4.02
N THR A 247 -29.63 -1.76 -3.18
CA THR A 247 -30.16 -0.41 -3.44
C THR A 247 -29.05 0.63 -3.50
N TRP A 248 -28.09 0.57 -2.57
CA TRP A 248 -26.96 1.51 -2.56
C TRP A 248 -25.93 1.15 -3.65
N HIS A 249 -25.76 -0.15 -3.96
CA HIS A 249 -24.95 -0.56 -5.11
C HIS A 249 -25.46 0.04 -6.43
N LYS A 250 -26.77 0.12 -6.66
CA LYS A 250 -27.32 0.78 -7.87
C LYS A 250 -26.85 2.22 -8.02
N ALA A 251 -26.82 2.99 -6.94
CA ALA A 251 -26.31 4.37 -6.99
C ALA A 251 -24.80 4.43 -7.25
N ILE A 252 -24.03 3.45 -6.77
CA ILE A 252 -22.60 3.31 -7.07
C ILE A 252 -22.38 2.94 -8.54
N ILE A 253 -23.15 1.99 -9.09
CA ILE A 253 -23.08 1.58 -10.51
C ILE A 253 -23.29 2.80 -11.42
N ILE A 254 -24.37 3.55 -11.21
CA ILE A 254 -24.67 4.76 -12.00
C ILE A 254 -23.51 5.76 -11.94
N ALA A 255 -22.89 5.91 -10.78
CA ALA A 255 -21.76 6.82 -10.60
C ALA A 255 -20.46 6.32 -11.24
N LEU A 256 -20.23 5.01 -11.24
CA LEU A 256 -19.08 4.38 -11.89
C LEU A 256 -19.21 4.44 -13.42
N GLU A 257 -20.39 4.12 -13.98
CA GLU A 257 -20.67 4.25 -15.42
C GLU A 257 -20.46 5.70 -15.89
N LYS A 258 -21.04 6.66 -15.16
CA LYS A 258 -20.83 8.08 -15.44
C LYS A 258 -19.35 8.49 -15.38
N ALA A 259 -18.58 7.90 -14.48
CA ALA A 259 -17.15 8.17 -14.38
C ALA A 259 -16.35 7.55 -15.53
N ALA A 260 -16.74 6.35 -16.00
CA ALA A 260 -16.14 5.68 -17.14
C ALA A 260 -16.37 6.45 -18.44
N ASP A 261 -17.55 7.04 -18.62
CA ASP A 261 -17.90 7.84 -19.81
C ASP A 261 -17.29 9.27 -19.78
N GLN A 262 -16.68 9.68 -18.67
CA GLN A 262 -16.27 11.07 -18.48
C GLN A 262 -14.96 11.41 -19.23
N VAL A 263 -15.04 12.35 -20.16
CA VAL A 263 -13.87 12.86 -20.93
C VAL A 263 -13.01 13.86 -20.12
N ALA A 264 -13.56 14.45 -19.05
CA ALA A 264 -12.86 15.40 -18.18
C ALA A 264 -12.08 14.69 -17.05
N PHE A 265 -11.13 15.39 -16.42
CA PHE A 265 -10.37 14.89 -15.28
C PHE A 265 -11.26 14.20 -14.24
N GLY A 266 -10.92 12.94 -13.93
CA GLY A 266 -11.71 12.07 -13.07
C GLY A 266 -11.93 12.63 -11.66
N ASP A 267 -11.08 13.56 -11.20
CA ASP A 267 -11.11 14.18 -9.87
C ASP A 267 -11.64 15.62 -9.85
N ASP A 268 -12.12 16.16 -10.99
CA ASP A 268 -12.72 17.51 -11.02
C ASP A 268 -13.99 17.53 -10.16
N LYS A 269 -13.87 18.13 -8.98
CA LYS A 269 -14.95 18.25 -7.99
C LYS A 269 -16.20 18.92 -8.56
N ARG A 270 -16.07 19.84 -9.51
CA ARG A 270 -17.25 20.53 -10.09
C ARG A 270 -18.08 19.60 -10.95
N LYS A 271 -17.45 18.65 -11.64
CA LYS A 271 -18.10 17.69 -12.55
C LYS A 271 -18.50 16.39 -11.85
N THR A 272 -17.71 15.97 -10.87
CA THR A 272 -17.87 14.69 -10.16
C THR A 272 -18.75 14.77 -8.92
N THR A 273 -19.05 15.98 -8.42
CA THR A 273 -19.98 16.15 -7.30
C THR A 273 -21.42 15.95 -7.79
N THR A 274 -22.04 14.87 -7.35
CA THR A 274 -23.44 14.55 -7.66
C THR A 274 -24.21 14.37 -6.36
N TYR A 275 -25.37 15.03 -6.24
CA TYR A 275 -26.34 14.78 -5.17
C TYR A 275 -27.54 14.07 -5.76
N PHE A 276 -28.00 13.01 -5.11
CA PHE A 276 -29.15 12.25 -5.58
C PHE A 276 -30.44 13.05 -5.36
N LYS A 277 -31.38 12.91 -6.30
CA LYS A 277 -32.67 13.60 -6.30
C LYS A 277 -33.78 12.63 -6.73
N GLY A 278 -35.04 13.05 -6.55
CA GLY A 278 -36.21 12.32 -7.04
C GLY A 278 -36.35 10.92 -6.45
N GLU A 279 -36.78 9.97 -7.29
CA GLU A 279 -37.07 8.60 -6.85
C GLU A 279 -35.82 7.85 -6.37
N LEU A 280 -34.66 8.11 -6.97
CA LEU A 280 -33.39 7.52 -6.51
C LEU A 280 -33.10 7.94 -5.07
N ALA A 281 -33.22 9.24 -4.74
CA ALA A 281 -33.01 9.71 -3.37
C ALA A 281 -33.99 9.08 -2.38
N LYS A 282 -35.28 8.97 -2.74
CA LYS A 282 -36.29 8.28 -1.91
C LYS A 282 -35.92 6.81 -1.69
N SER A 283 -35.49 6.11 -2.73
CA SER A 283 -35.07 4.70 -2.63
C SER A 283 -33.85 4.52 -1.71
N LEU A 284 -32.90 5.46 -1.75
CA LEU A 284 -31.69 5.44 -0.92
C LEU A 284 -31.95 5.76 0.54
N ALA A 285 -33.03 6.51 0.83
CA ALA A 285 -33.50 6.82 2.19
C ALA A 285 -34.30 5.67 2.84
N ARG A 286 -34.79 4.70 2.06
CA ARG A 286 -35.53 3.54 2.61
C ARG A 286 -34.58 2.64 3.40
N ASN A 287 -34.75 2.61 4.72
CA ASN A 287 -33.97 1.74 5.60
C ASN A 287 -34.52 0.31 5.55
N ARG A 288 -33.61 -0.66 5.39
CA ARG A 288 -33.90 -2.10 5.44
C ARG A 288 -33.49 -2.63 6.81
N THR A 289 -34.10 -3.73 7.23
CA THR A 289 -33.82 -4.45 8.48
C THR A 289 -32.44 -5.14 8.52
N THR A 290 -31.57 -4.90 7.54
CA THR A 290 -30.23 -5.48 7.48
C THR A 290 -29.39 -5.01 8.67
N THR A 291 -28.99 -5.94 9.52
CA THR A 291 -28.14 -5.69 10.68
C THR A 291 -26.70 -6.12 10.42
N THR A 292 -25.76 -5.41 11.03
CA THR A 292 -24.35 -5.78 11.12
C THR A 292 -24.18 -7.05 11.96
N ASP A 293 -23.68 -8.13 11.37
CA ASP A 293 -23.32 -9.37 12.07
C ASP A 293 -21.81 -9.42 12.30
N GLN A 294 -21.40 -9.31 13.57
CA GLN A 294 -20.00 -9.31 13.96
C GLN A 294 -19.34 -10.68 13.80
N ALA A 295 -20.06 -11.77 14.10
CA ALA A 295 -19.51 -13.12 14.03
C ALA A 295 -19.27 -13.53 12.58
N LYS A 296 -20.19 -13.18 11.68
CA LYS A 296 -19.99 -13.36 10.23
C LYS A 296 -18.79 -12.57 9.72
N ALA A 297 -18.71 -11.28 10.05
CA ALA A 297 -17.59 -10.43 9.61
C ALA A 297 -16.23 -10.89 10.17
N ALA A 298 -16.19 -11.38 11.41
CA ALA A 298 -14.99 -11.95 12.01
C ALA A 298 -14.50 -13.19 11.26
N ARG A 299 -15.42 -14.11 10.90
CA ARG A 299 -15.09 -15.29 10.07
C ARG A 299 -14.58 -14.90 8.69
N GLU A 300 -15.24 -13.96 8.01
CA GLU A 300 -14.80 -13.45 6.70
C GLU A 300 -13.41 -12.81 6.79
N TYR A 301 -13.14 -12.04 7.85
CA TYR A 301 -11.84 -11.42 8.06
C TYR A 301 -10.75 -12.45 8.38
N GLU A 302 -11.05 -13.48 9.16
CA GLU A 302 -10.10 -14.58 9.44
C GLU A 302 -9.75 -15.36 8.17
N LEU A 303 -10.75 -15.66 7.33
CA LEU A 303 -10.53 -16.28 6.02
C LEU A 303 -9.66 -15.38 5.13
N TYR A 304 -9.91 -14.07 5.13
CA TYR A 304 -9.06 -13.11 4.42
C TYR A 304 -7.61 -13.17 4.91
N LEU A 305 -7.36 -13.17 6.23
CA LEU A 305 -6.01 -13.28 6.78
C LEU A 305 -5.32 -14.60 6.39
N LYS A 306 -6.04 -15.73 6.45
CA LYS A 306 -5.52 -17.03 6.00
C LYS A 306 -5.17 -17.01 4.53
N SER A 307 -6.01 -16.39 3.69
CA SER A 307 -5.76 -16.28 2.26
C SER A 307 -4.53 -15.41 1.95
N GLN A 308 -4.33 -14.31 2.68
CA GLN A 308 -3.16 -13.43 2.57
C GLN A 308 -1.87 -14.14 3.00
N ASP A 309 -1.89 -14.89 4.11
CA ASP A 309 -0.75 -15.69 4.54
C ASP A 309 -0.39 -16.78 3.52
N ALA A 310 -1.39 -17.49 2.99
CA ALA A 310 -1.20 -18.50 1.95
C ALA A 310 -0.63 -17.90 0.66
N LEU A 311 -1.13 -16.74 0.23
CA LEU A 311 -0.60 -16.01 -0.92
C LEU A 311 0.83 -15.54 -0.65
N GLY A 312 1.11 -15.00 0.53
CA GLY A 312 2.46 -14.59 0.94
C GLY A 312 3.45 -15.75 0.91
N LYS A 313 3.05 -16.95 1.37
CA LYS A 313 3.85 -18.18 1.27
C LYS A 313 4.13 -18.55 -0.19
N LYS A 314 3.11 -18.48 -1.06
CA LYS A 314 3.27 -18.76 -2.51
C LYS A 314 4.20 -17.75 -3.20
N LEU A 315 4.09 -16.46 -2.87
CA LEU A 315 4.96 -15.42 -3.42
C LEU A 315 6.42 -15.64 -3.00
N ARG A 316 6.67 -15.90 -1.71
CA ARG A 316 8.02 -16.21 -1.19
C ARG A 316 8.63 -17.46 -1.83
N ALA A 317 7.83 -18.51 -2.04
CA ALA A 317 8.29 -19.71 -2.72
C ALA A 317 8.71 -19.43 -4.18
N LYS A 318 7.95 -18.59 -4.90
CA LYS A 318 8.32 -18.16 -6.26
C LYS A 318 9.57 -17.29 -6.29
N ASP A 319 9.76 -16.40 -5.32
CA ASP A 319 10.99 -15.60 -5.20
C ASP A 319 12.21 -16.49 -4.99
N SER A 320 12.13 -17.50 -4.13
CA SER A 320 13.24 -18.46 -3.95
C SER A 320 13.56 -19.27 -5.20
N ALA A 321 12.54 -19.63 -6.01
CA ALA A 321 12.76 -20.30 -7.29
C ALA A 321 13.44 -19.37 -8.30
N THR A 322 13.02 -18.10 -8.34
CA THR A 322 13.58 -17.07 -9.22
C THR A 322 15.04 -16.75 -8.84
N ASP A 323 15.34 -16.64 -7.55
CA ASP A 323 16.71 -16.41 -7.06
C ASP A 323 17.62 -17.63 -7.29
N ASN A 324 17.07 -18.85 -7.19
CA ASN A 324 17.80 -20.06 -7.56
C ASN A 324 18.16 -20.07 -9.05
N VAL A 325 17.23 -19.69 -9.94
CA VAL A 325 17.49 -19.55 -11.39
C VAL A 325 18.54 -18.47 -11.65
N ARG A 326 18.45 -17.29 -11.01
CA ARG A 326 19.47 -16.23 -11.14
C ARG A 326 20.86 -16.71 -10.68
N ARG A 327 20.93 -17.45 -9.58
CA ARG A 327 22.18 -18.02 -9.07
C ARG A 327 22.76 -19.07 -10.02
N LEU A 328 21.93 -19.93 -10.61
CA LEU A 328 22.35 -20.90 -11.61
C LEU A 328 22.84 -20.21 -12.89
N LEU A 329 22.15 -19.19 -13.37
CA LEU A 329 22.58 -18.38 -14.52
C LEU A 329 23.91 -17.66 -14.26
N LYS A 330 24.11 -17.10 -13.05
CA LYS A 330 25.39 -16.49 -12.66
C LYS A 330 26.51 -17.52 -12.67
N LYS A 331 26.29 -18.71 -12.09
CA LYS A 331 27.25 -19.83 -12.12
C LYS A 331 27.56 -20.26 -13.56
N ALA A 332 26.54 -20.47 -14.40
CA ALA A 332 26.69 -20.84 -15.80
C ALA A 332 27.49 -19.79 -16.58
N ARG A 333 27.22 -18.49 -16.37
CA ARG A 333 27.96 -17.38 -16.98
C ARG A 333 29.42 -17.35 -16.53
N THR A 334 29.70 -17.56 -15.25
CA THR A 334 31.08 -17.62 -14.74
C THR A 334 31.85 -18.82 -15.32
N THR A 335 31.20 -19.98 -15.44
CA THR A 335 31.80 -21.17 -16.04
C THR A 335 32.06 -20.98 -17.54
N ALA A 336 31.12 -20.39 -18.27
CA ALA A 336 31.28 -20.09 -19.70
C ALA A 336 32.41 -19.08 -19.94
N ASN A 337 32.50 -18.02 -19.12
CA ASN A 337 33.59 -17.06 -19.20
C ASN A 337 34.96 -17.70 -18.92
N ARG A 338 35.04 -18.60 -17.94
CA ARG A 338 36.27 -19.34 -17.63
C ARG A 338 36.70 -20.22 -18.81
N LYS A 339 35.78 -21.00 -19.38
CA LYS A 339 36.05 -21.81 -20.58
C LYS A 339 36.49 -20.97 -21.78
N ASN A 340 35.87 -19.81 -22.00
CA ASN A 340 36.27 -18.89 -23.07
C ASN A 340 37.67 -18.29 -22.83
N ALA A 341 38.03 -17.99 -21.58
CA ALA A 341 39.38 -17.53 -21.25
C ALA A 341 40.42 -18.65 -21.44
N GLU A 342 40.11 -19.88 -21.01
CA GLU A 342 40.94 -21.07 -21.25
C GLU A 342 41.14 -21.32 -22.75
N LEU A 343 40.08 -21.23 -23.56
CA LEU A 343 40.15 -21.39 -25.02
C LEU A 343 40.99 -20.29 -25.67
N LYS A 344 40.83 -19.03 -25.26
CA LYS A 344 41.67 -17.92 -25.75
C LYS A 344 43.14 -18.16 -25.40
N ALA A 345 43.44 -18.58 -24.16
CA ALA A 345 44.80 -18.90 -23.74
C ALA A 345 45.37 -20.11 -24.51
N SER A 346 44.54 -21.10 -24.85
CA SER A 346 44.94 -22.22 -25.73
C SER A 346 45.30 -21.73 -27.13
N ARG A 347 44.46 -20.89 -27.74
CA ARG A 347 44.70 -20.33 -29.07
C ARG A 347 45.96 -19.46 -29.13
N VAL A 348 46.23 -18.68 -28.09
CA VAL A 348 47.47 -17.89 -27.98
C VAL A 348 48.68 -18.81 -27.88
N ARG A 349 48.62 -19.87 -27.05
CA ARG A 349 49.71 -20.86 -26.96
C ARG A 349 49.95 -21.59 -28.28
N GLU A 350 48.89 -21.98 -28.99
CA GLU A 350 49.00 -22.59 -30.31
C GLU A 350 49.62 -21.64 -31.35
N ALA A 351 49.23 -20.36 -31.34
CA ALA A 351 49.80 -19.35 -32.23
C ALA A 351 51.29 -19.09 -31.92
N GLN A 352 51.66 -19.03 -30.64
CA GLN A 352 53.07 -18.93 -30.20
C GLN A 352 53.89 -20.14 -30.65
N ALA A 353 53.39 -21.35 -30.42
CA ALA A 353 54.07 -22.57 -30.87
C ALA A 353 54.25 -22.62 -32.40
N ARG A 354 53.27 -22.15 -33.17
CA ARG A 354 53.41 -22.02 -34.63
C ARG A 354 54.47 -20.99 -35.04
N ALA A 355 54.47 -19.82 -34.40
CA ALA A 355 55.46 -18.77 -34.66
C ALA A 355 56.89 -19.23 -34.31
N GLU A 356 57.05 -19.94 -33.20
CA GLU A 356 58.33 -20.56 -32.80
C GLU A 356 58.79 -21.61 -33.80
N ALA A 357 57.89 -22.49 -34.27
CA ALA A 357 58.19 -23.49 -35.28
C ALA A 357 58.62 -22.85 -36.62
N ASP A 358 57.94 -21.80 -37.06
CA ASP A 358 58.29 -21.05 -38.27
C ASP A 358 59.64 -20.33 -38.15
N ALA A 359 59.94 -19.77 -36.98
CA ALA A 359 61.24 -19.14 -36.69
C ALA A 359 62.37 -20.18 -36.71
N LEU A 360 62.17 -21.34 -36.10
CA LEU A 360 63.10 -22.48 -36.14
C LEU A 360 63.35 -22.94 -37.57
N LYS A 361 62.30 -23.06 -38.39
CA LYS A 361 62.41 -23.44 -39.81
C LYS A 361 63.26 -22.44 -40.59
N LYS A 362 63.03 -21.14 -40.40
CA LYS A 362 63.83 -20.07 -41.03
C LYS A 362 65.29 -20.12 -40.57
N ALA A 363 65.54 -20.32 -39.28
CA ALA A 363 66.89 -20.41 -38.73
C ALA A 363 67.66 -21.61 -39.33
N LEU A 364 67.03 -22.78 -39.40
CA LEU A 364 67.60 -23.97 -40.05
C LEU A 364 67.89 -23.72 -41.54
N GLN A 365 67.01 -23.01 -42.24
CA GLN A 365 67.22 -22.68 -43.65
C GLN A 365 68.38 -21.71 -43.84
N THR A 366 68.52 -20.71 -42.97
CA THR A 366 69.69 -19.80 -42.96
C THR A 366 70.98 -20.55 -42.66
N GLN A 367 70.96 -21.46 -41.66
CA GLN A 367 72.11 -22.29 -41.34
C GLN A 367 72.51 -23.20 -42.51
N ALA A 368 71.53 -23.80 -43.19
CA ALA A 368 71.76 -24.59 -44.41
C ALA A 368 72.41 -23.73 -45.50
N ASN A 369 71.88 -22.54 -45.77
CA ASN A 369 72.44 -21.63 -46.78
C ASN A 369 73.87 -21.20 -46.45
N ASN A 370 74.18 -20.96 -45.17
CA ASN A 370 75.53 -20.60 -44.73
C ASN A 370 76.51 -21.77 -44.88
N LEU A 371 76.10 -22.99 -44.53
CA LEU A 371 76.91 -24.21 -44.74
C LEU A 371 77.16 -24.45 -46.23
N ILE A 372 76.14 -24.30 -47.08
CA ILE A 372 76.28 -24.42 -48.53
C ILE A 372 77.28 -23.40 -49.05
N LYS A 373 77.18 -22.12 -48.66
CA LYS A 373 78.14 -21.08 -49.05
C LYS A 373 79.57 -21.40 -48.58
N PHE A 374 79.73 -21.91 -47.35
CA PHE A 374 81.02 -22.31 -46.81
C PHE A 374 81.65 -23.42 -47.66
N PHE A 375 80.92 -24.49 -47.94
CA PHE A 375 81.43 -25.60 -48.77
C PHE A 375 81.71 -25.18 -50.21
N MET A 376 80.89 -24.29 -50.78
CA MET A 376 81.18 -23.70 -52.09
C MET A 376 82.46 -22.85 -52.08
N SER A 377 82.76 -22.13 -50.99
CA SER A 377 84.03 -21.38 -50.87
C SER A 377 85.26 -22.27 -50.72
N GLN A 378 85.08 -23.53 -50.32
CA GLN A 378 86.11 -24.57 -50.23
C GLN A 378 86.30 -25.32 -51.56
N GLY A 379 85.69 -24.84 -52.66
CA GLY A 379 85.88 -25.39 -54.01
C GLY A 379 84.91 -26.49 -54.41
N MET A 380 83.88 -26.79 -53.59
CA MET A 380 82.85 -27.78 -53.95
C MET A 380 81.83 -27.19 -54.94
N ASP A 381 81.35 -28.01 -55.88
CA ASP A 381 80.19 -27.64 -56.69
C ASP A 381 78.91 -27.51 -55.84
N LYS A 382 77.91 -26.80 -56.37
CA LYS A 382 76.67 -26.49 -55.65
C LYS A 382 75.88 -27.75 -55.26
N ALA A 383 75.94 -28.82 -56.06
CA ALA A 383 75.19 -30.06 -55.78
C ALA A 383 75.84 -30.83 -54.63
N ALA A 384 77.17 -30.97 -54.65
CA ALA A 384 77.97 -31.61 -53.61
C ALA A 384 77.90 -30.83 -52.28
N ALA A 385 78.01 -29.49 -52.34
CA ALA A 385 77.89 -28.62 -51.17
C ALA A 385 76.51 -28.71 -50.50
N THR A 386 75.43 -28.86 -51.29
CA THR A 386 74.07 -29.03 -50.78
C THR A 386 73.87 -30.40 -50.11
N ALA A 387 74.41 -31.47 -50.69
CA ALA A 387 74.35 -32.81 -50.11
C ALA A 387 75.10 -32.88 -48.76
N GLN A 388 76.27 -32.24 -48.67
CA GLN A 388 77.09 -32.24 -47.45
C GLN A 388 76.49 -31.38 -46.34
N ALA A 389 75.97 -30.19 -46.66
CA ALA A 389 75.25 -29.36 -45.70
C ALA A 389 74.00 -30.06 -45.14
N ARG A 390 73.29 -30.82 -45.98
CA ARG A 390 72.12 -31.62 -45.57
C ARG A 390 72.50 -32.74 -44.60
N SER A 391 73.56 -33.50 -44.89
CA SER A 391 74.04 -34.57 -44.00
C SER A 391 74.42 -34.04 -42.61
N ILE A 392 75.11 -32.90 -42.54
CA ILE A 392 75.52 -32.30 -41.27
C ILE A 392 74.30 -31.85 -40.46
N LEU A 393 73.33 -31.18 -41.10
CA LEU A 393 72.11 -30.75 -40.43
C LEU A 393 71.24 -31.93 -39.98
N GLU A 394 71.15 -33.01 -40.77
CA GLU A 394 70.44 -34.23 -40.38
C GLU A 394 71.09 -34.92 -39.16
N THR A 395 72.41 -34.98 -39.09
CA THR A 395 73.14 -35.48 -37.92
C THR A 395 72.87 -34.62 -36.68
N GLN A 396 72.95 -33.28 -36.81
CA GLN A 396 72.68 -32.35 -35.72
C GLN A 396 71.23 -32.44 -35.21
N ILE A 397 70.26 -32.58 -36.12
CA ILE A 397 68.85 -32.77 -35.76
C ILE A 397 68.64 -34.10 -35.02
N ASN A 398 69.29 -35.18 -35.48
CA ASN A 398 69.19 -36.50 -34.84
C ASN A 398 69.85 -36.54 -33.46
N GLU A 399 70.98 -35.85 -33.26
CA GLU A 399 71.61 -35.69 -31.95
C GLU A 399 70.76 -34.83 -30.99
N ALA A 400 70.18 -33.74 -31.49
CA ALA A 400 69.28 -32.90 -30.70
C ALA A 400 67.99 -33.65 -30.28
N ARG A 401 67.47 -34.55 -31.12
CA ARG A 401 66.35 -35.44 -30.78
C ARG A 401 66.71 -36.47 -29.70
N LYS A 402 67.92 -37.05 -29.75
CA LYS A 402 68.42 -37.98 -28.72
C LYS A 402 68.65 -37.33 -27.36
N ARG A 403 68.86 -36.01 -27.30
CA ARG A 403 69.03 -35.25 -26.03
C ARG A 403 67.73 -34.75 -25.40
N LYS A 404 66.60 -34.82 -26.13
CA LYS A 404 65.28 -34.31 -25.68
C LYS A 404 64.23 -35.40 -25.42
N GLY A 405 64.49 -36.65 -25.81
CA GLY A 405 63.80 -37.82 -25.27
C GLY A 405 64.52 -38.28 -24.02
#